data_AF-A0AAD6MEG2-F1
#
_entry.id   AF-A0AAD6MEG2-F1
#
_cell.length_a   1.000
_cell.length_b   1.000
_cell.length_c   1.000
_cell.angle_alpha   90.00
_cell.angle_beta   90.00
_cell.angle_gamma   90.00
#
_symmetry.space_group_name_H-M   'P 1'
#
loop_
_entity.id
_entity.type
_entity.pdbx_description
1 polymer ?
#
loop_
_entity_poly.entity_id
_entity_poly.type
_entity_poly.pdbx_seq_one_letter_code
_entity_poly.pdbx_strand_id
1 'polypeptide(L)'
;MGNYISCTLATPLMKNSKAARVVFPTGEVRQFREPVKAAEIMLECPNFFLANSQSLHIGRRFSALSADEELESGNAYLMFPDEKSLVLLLLLCR
;
A
#
# COMPACT_ATOMS: atom_id res chain seq x y z
N MET A 1 32.51 -2.51 8.93
CA MET A 1 32.16 -3.49 7.88
C MET A 1 30.73 -3.93 8.11
N GLY A 2 29.80 -3.48 7.26
CA GLY A 2 28.37 -3.72 7.42
C GLY A 2 27.61 -2.91 6.39
N ASN A 3 27.68 -3.34 5.13
CA ASN A 3 26.92 -2.72 4.05
C ASN A 3 25.50 -3.28 4.15
N TYR A 4 24.59 -2.52 4.75
CA TYR A 4 23.18 -2.86 4.77
C TYR A 4 22.63 -2.61 3.36
N ILE A 5 22.77 -3.61 2.49
CA ILE A 5 22.05 -3.66 1.21
C ILE A 5 20.60 -3.96 1.56
N SER A 6 19.92 -2.94 2.08
CA SER A 6 18.47 -2.92 2.23
C SER A 6 17.88 -3.12 0.84
N CYS A 7 16.85 -3.95 0.76
CA CYS A 7 16.11 -4.32 -0.44
C CYS A 7 16.22 -3.26 -1.54
N THR A 8 17.05 -3.52 -2.55
CA THR A 8 16.91 -2.84 -3.83
C THR A 8 15.62 -3.39 -4.43
N LEU A 9 14.48 -2.91 -3.94
CA LEU A 9 13.23 -2.94 -4.69
C LEU A 9 13.53 -2.11 -5.94
N ALA A 10 14.06 -2.79 -6.94
CA ALA A 10 14.27 -2.28 -8.28
C ALA A 10 12.89 -1.98 -8.86
N THR A 11 12.36 -0.80 -8.55
CA THR A 11 11.78 0.03 -9.59
C THR A 11 12.35 1.42 -9.42
N PRO A 12 12.77 2.07 -10.51
CA PRO A 12 13.45 3.35 -10.42
C PRO A 12 12.52 4.37 -9.79
N LEU A 13 13.13 5.43 -9.27
CA LEU A 13 12.69 6.80 -9.45
C LEU A 13 12.09 7.00 -10.87
N MET A 14 10.86 6.56 -11.11
CA MET A 14 10.15 6.76 -12.36
C MET A 14 9.15 7.87 -12.09
N LYS A 15 9.59 9.06 -12.53
CA LYS A 15 8.93 10.37 -12.61
C LYS A 15 7.59 10.33 -13.35
N ASN A 16 6.68 9.45 -12.96
CA ASN A 16 5.27 9.55 -13.34
C ASN A 16 4.48 9.83 -12.06
N SER A 17 4.61 11.06 -11.57
CA SER A 17 3.84 11.59 -10.44
C SER A 17 2.34 11.68 -10.72
N LYS A 18 1.91 11.36 -11.95
CA LYS A 18 0.52 11.48 -12.38
C LYS A 18 -0.32 10.22 -12.19
N ALA A 19 0.21 9.19 -11.53
CA ALA A 19 -0.53 7.95 -11.29
C ALA A 19 -0.44 7.52 -9.83
N ALA A 20 -1.56 7.09 -9.26
CA ALA A 20 -1.59 6.34 -8.02
C ALA A 20 -1.11 4.91 -8.28
N ARG A 21 -0.48 4.27 -7.29
CA ARG A 21 0.01 2.89 -7.40
C ARG A 21 -0.58 2.03 -6.30
N VAL A 22 -1.06 0.84 -6.63
CA VAL A 22 -1.56 -0.12 -5.66
C VAL A 22 -0.78 -1.42 -5.77
N VAL A 23 -0.25 -1.89 -4.64
CA VAL A 23 0.33 -3.22 -4.50
C VAL A 23 -0.77 -4.18 -4.04
N PHE A 24 -1.13 -5.12 -4.89
CA PHE A 24 -2.14 -6.13 -4.63
C PHE A 24 -1.56 -7.29 -3.83
N PRO A 25 -2.40 -8.06 -3.11
CA PRO A 25 -1.95 -9.18 -2.28
C PRO A 25 -1.30 -10.32 -3.09
N THR A 26 -1.55 -10.40 -4.39
CA THR A 26 -0.89 -11.31 -5.34
C THR A 26 0.55 -10.91 -5.65
N GLY A 27 1.00 -9.72 -5.20
CA GLY A 27 2.33 -9.17 -5.47
C GLY A 27 2.41 -8.34 -6.75
N GLU A 28 1.31 -8.22 -7.50
CA GLU A 28 1.25 -7.35 -8.68
C GLU A 28 1.06 -5.88 -8.31
N VAL A 29 1.62 -4.98 -9.10
CA VAL A 29 1.52 -3.53 -8.91
C VAL A 29 0.76 -2.92 -10.06
N ARG A 30 -0.38 -2.28 -9.77
CA ARG A 30 -1.18 -1.56 -10.77
C ARG A 30 -1.05 -0.06 -10.61
N GLN A 31 -1.10 0.64 -11.74
CA GLN A 31 -1.05 2.10 -11.82
C GLN A 31 -2.38 2.65 -12.31
N PHE A 32 -2.92 3.61 -11.56
CA PHE A 32 -4.17 4.28 -11.87
C PHE A 32 -3.87 5.74 -12.19
N ARG A 33 -4.10 6.14 -13.45
CA ARG A 33 -3.85 7.51 -13.94
C ARG A 33 -5.07 8.42 -13.82
N GLU A 34 -6.23 7.80 -13.67
CA GLU A 34 -7.50 8.48 -13.47
C GLU A 34 -7.87 8.44 -11.98
N PRO A 35 -8.72 9.36 -11.49
CA PRO A 35 -9.25 9.28 -10.14
C PRO A 35 -10.03 7.97 -9.98
N VAL A 36 -9.62 7.17 -9.00
CA VAL A 36 -10.23 5.88 -8.68
C VAL A 36 -10.55 5.86 -7.20
N LYS A 37 -11.74 5.41 -6.83
CA LYS A 37 -12.12 5.26 -5.42
C LYS A 37 -11.51 4.01 -4.81
N ALA A 38 -11.18 4.07 -3.52
CA ALA A 38 -10.74 2.90 -2.78
C ALA A 38 -11.77 1.76 -2.84
N ALA A 39 -13.07 2.07 -2.83
CA ALA A 39 -14.15 1.10 -3.00
C ALA A 39 -13.98 0.24 -4.26
N GLU A 40 -13.56 0.82 -5.38
CA GLU A 40 -13.40 0.08 -6.65
C GLU A 40 -12.31 -0.98 -6.52
N ILE A 41 -11.20 -0.64 -5.85
CA ILE A 41 -10.08 -1.54 -5.57
C ILE A 41 -10.48 -2.60 -4.53
N MET A 42 -11.20 -2.20 -3.49
CA MET A 42 -11.68 -3.08 -2.43
C MET A 42 -12.73 -4.08 -2.94
N LEU A 43 -13.55 -3.72 -3.92
CA LEU A 43 -14.51 -4.64 -4.52
C LEU A 43 -13.83 -5.84 -5.21
N GLU A 44 -12.66 -5.62 -5.81
CA GLU A 44 -11.87 -6.68 -6.41
C GLU A 44 -11.25 -7.62 -5.35
N CYS A 45 -10.99 -7.09 -4.16
CA CYS A 45 -10.36 -7.81 -3.05
C CYS A 45 -11.09 -7.49 -1.73
N PRO A 46 -12.31 -8.04 -1.51
CA PRO A 46 -13.23 -7.62 -0.44
C PRO A 46 -12.75 -7.93 0.99
N ASN A 47 -11.74 -8.79 1.13
CA ASN A 47 -11.14 -9.14 2.42
C ASN A 47 -9.83 -8.38 2.68
N PHE A 48 -9.59 -7.28 1.96
CA PHE A 48 -8.38 -6.48 2.08
C PHE A 48 -8.73 -5.01 2.23
N PHE A 49 -8.01 -4.32 3.11
CA PHE A 49 -8.05 -2.86 3.22
C PHE A 49 -6.84 -2.24 2.54
N LEU A 50 -6.99 -1.00 2.08
CA LEU A 50 -5.95 -0.24 1.42
C LEU A 50 -5.32 0.74 2.42
N ALA A 51 -4.00 0.92 2.42
CA ALA A 51 -3.32 1.94 3.22
C ALA A 51 -2.26 2.68 2.40
N ASN A 52 -2.14 3.99 2.60
CA ASN A 52 -1.12 4.81 1.95
C ASN A 52 0.26 4.49 2.54
N SER A 53 1.27 4.25 1.70
CA SER A 53 2.63 3.95 2.15
C SER A 53 3.22 5.02 3.05
N GLN A 54 2.80 6.28 2.89
CA GLN A 54 3.28 7.40 3.69
C GLN A 54 2.76 7.38 5.14
N SER A 55 1.61 6.74 5.40
CA SER A 55 1.06 6.58 6.75
C SER A 55 1.60 5.34 7.47
N LEU A 56 2.39 4.50 6.79
CA LEU A 56 2.96 3.29 7.34
C LEU A 56 4.23 3.61 8.12
N HIS A 57 4.13 3.55 9.44
CA HIS A 57 5.27 3.70 10.34
C HIS A 57 5.39 2.50 11.26
N ILE A 58 6.62 2.03 11.45
CA ILE A 58 6.93 0.93 12.37
C ILE A 58 6.45 1.31 13.77
N GLY A 59 5.73 0.38 14.41
CA GLY A 59 5.17 0.58 15.76
C GLY A 59 3.94 1.50 15.82
N ARG A 60 3.39 1.93 14.67
CA ARG A 60 2.11 2.67 14.62
C ARG A 60 1.02 1.83 13.99
N ARG A 61 -0.23 2.14 14.34
CA ARG A 61 -1.41 1.50 13.74
C ARG A 61 -1.53 1.94 12.27
N PHE A 62 -1.83 0.99 11.39
CA PHE A 62 -2.14 1.23 9.99
C PHE A 62 -3.38 2.13 9.87
N SER A 63 -3.31 3.15 9.01
CA SER A 63 -4.46 3.97 8.64
C SER A 63 -5.05 3.42 7.34
N ALA A 64 -6.16 2.70 7.46
CA ALA A 64 -6.92 2.25 6.30
C ALA A 64 -7.55 3.45 5.59
N LEU A 65 -7.57 3.42 4.26
CA LEU A 65 -8.37 4.34 3.44
C LEU A 65 -9.84 3.98 3.58
N SER A 66 -10.69 5.00 3.62
CA SER A 66 -12.14 4.85 3.56
C SER A 66 -12.56 4.48 2.15
N ALA A 67 -13.62 3.69 2.00
CA ALA A 67 -14.11 3.24 0.68
C ALA A 67 -14.48 4.42 -0.24
N ASP A 68 -14.93 5.53 0.33
CA ASP A 68 -15.31 6.75 -0.41
C ASP A 68 -14.12 7.64 -0.82
N GLU A 69 -12.92 7.40 -0.27
CA GLU A 69 -11.73 8.19 -0.59
C GLU A 69 -11.15 7.82 -1.97
N GLU A 70 -10.66 8.83 -2.69
CA GLU A 70 -10.02 8.66 -3.99
C GLU A 70 -8.50 8.51 -3.85
N LEU A 71 -7.91 7.69 -4.72
CA LEU A 71 -6.47 7.48 -4.74
C LEU A 71 -5.76 8.72 -5.32
N GLU A 72 -4.97 9.37 -4.46
CA GLU A 72 -4.14 10.50 -4.89
C GLU A 72 -3.00 10.07 -5.83
N SER A 73 -2.84 10.80 -6.93
CA SER A 73 -1.76 10.59 -7.90
C SER A 73 -0.39 10.81 -7.26
N GLY A 74 0.58 9.94 -7.58
CA GLY A 74 1.94 10.02 -7.06
C GLY A 74 2.13 9.32 -5.72
N ASN A 75 1.04 8.90 -5.07
CA ASN A 75 1.11 8.06 -3.87
C ASN A 75 1.12 6.57 -4.22
N ALA A 76 1.69 5.79 -3.31
CA ALA A 76 1.66 4.33 -3.35
C ALA A 76 0.80 3.82 -2.20
N TYR A 77 0.03 2.79 -2.48
CA TYR A 77 -0.90 2.16 -1.57
C TYR A 77 -0.64 0.67 -1.52
N LEU A 78 -0.81 0.07 -0.34
CA LEU A 78 -0.63 -1.35 -0.12
C LEU A 78 -1.94 -1.96 0.40
N MET A 79 -2.25 -3.15 -0.09
CA MET A 79 -3.39 -3.94 0.37
C MET A 79 -2.97 -4.87 1.51
N PHE A 80 -3.76 -4.87 2.58
CA PHE A 80 -3.55 -5.70 3.76
C PHE A 80 -4.82 -6.49 4.06
N PRO A 81 -4.73 -7.75 4.49
CA PRO A 81 -5.92 -8.54 4.81
C PRO A 81 -6.68 -7.91 5.98
N ASP A 82 -8.00 -7.80 5.81
CA ASP A 82 -8.97 -7.28 6.80
C ASP A 82 -9.20 -8.27 7.95
N GLU A 83 -8.87 -9.56 7.75
CA GLU A 83 -8.98 -10.62 8.74
C GLU A 83 -8.02 -10.42 9.91
N LYS A 84 -8.43 -9.60 10.89
CA LYS A 84 -8.07 -9.65 12.32
C LYS A 84 -6.61 -9.99 12.68
N SER A 85 -5.64 -9.57 11.86
CA SER A 85 -4.21 -9.85 12.10
C SER A 85 -3.35 -8.58 12.09
N LEU A 86 -3.93 -7.46 12.53
CA LEU A 86 -3.16 -6.27 12.90
C LEU A 86 -2.18 -6.54 14.05
N VAL A 87 -2.48 -7.51 14.92
CA VAL A 87 -1.60 -7.89 16.04
C VAL A 87 -0.34 -8.61 15.55
N LEU A 88 -0.43 -9.41 14.48
CA LEU A 88 0.72 -10.21 14.00
C LEU A 88 1.71 -9.37 13.18
N LEU A 89 1.24 -8.39 12.39
CA LEU A 89 2.14 -7.45 11.70
C LEU A 89 2.85 -6.49 12.68
N LEU A 90 2.18 -6.10 13.78
CA LEU A 90 2.81 -5.33 14.86
C LEU A 90 3.86 -6.16 15.65
N LEU A 91 3.68 -7.48 15.76
CA LEU A 91 4.62 -8.38 16.46
C LEU A 91 5.83 -8.79 15.61
N LEU A 92 5.69 -8.85 14.29
CA LEU A 92 6.77 -9.28 13.38
C LEU A 92 7.82 -8.19 13.08
N CYS A 93 7.62 -6.95 13.54
CA CYS A 93 8.62 -5.87 13.48
C CYS A 93 9.50 -5.77 14.75
N ARG A 94 9.81 -6.88 15.41
CA ARG A 94 10.82 -6.95 16.48
C ARG A 94 11.99 -7.85 16.10
#